data_AF-A0A951FC60-F1
#
_entry.id   AF-A0A951FC60-F1
#
_cell.length_a   1.000
_cell.length_b   1.000
_cell.length_c   1.000
_cell.angle_alpha   90.00
_cell.angle_beta   90.00
_cell.angle_gamma   90.00
#
_symmetry.space_group_name_H-M   'P 1'
#
loop_
_entity.id
_entity.type
_entity.pdbx_description
1 polymer ?
#
loop_
_entity_poly.entity_id
_entity_poly.type
_entity_poly.pdbx_seq_one_letter_code
_entity_poly.pdbx_strand_id
1 'polypeptide(L)'
;RAEVAGAIGVHESTVSRATANKHVQLPSHEVIPFSHFFTASLSVKDVLLELVTKEDRPLTDQELVEMLRQRGFDVARRTVAKYRNQLKILPSTLR
;
A
#
# COMPACT_ATOMS: atom_id res chain seq x y z
N ARG A 1 -6.58 4.85 8.95
CA ARG A 1 -7.32 4.67 10.23
C ARG A 1 -6.62 5.40 11.37
N ALA A 2 -5.34 5.13 11.62
CA ALA A 2 -4.52 5.85 12.60
C ALA A 2 -4.57 7.39 12.46
N GLU A 3 -4.55 7.92 11.23
CA GLU A 3 -4.61 9.36 10.97
C GLU A 3 -5.90 10.01 11.47
N VAL A 4 -7.06 9.43 11.11
CA VAL A 4 -8.37 9.90 11.61
C VAL A 4 -8.44 9.75 13.13
N ALA A 5 -7.99 8.61 13.67
CA ALA A 5 -7.97 8.38 15.11
C ALA A 5 -7.18 9.47 15.87
N GLY A 6 -6.02 9.86 15.34
CA GLY A 6 -5.22 10.97 15.87
C GLY A 6 -5.90 12.33 15.78
N ALA A 7 -6.60 12.62 14.67
CA ALA A 7 -7.29 13.90 14.48
C ALA A 7 -8.49 14.10 15.44
N ILE A 8 -9.20 13.03 15.79
CA ILE A 8 -10.35 13.07 16.72
C ILE A 8 -9.99 12.66 18.16
N GLY A 9 -8.71 12.36 18.44
CA GLY A 9 -8.24 12.02 19.78
C GLY A 9 -8.78 10.68 20.32
N VAL A 10 -9.11 9.73 19.46
CA VAL A 10 -9.61 8.40 19.86
C VAL A 10 -8.62 7.30 19.46
N HIS A 11 -8.75 6.13 20.07
CA HIS A 11 -7.93 4.98 19.69
C HIS A 11 -8.37 4.41 18.31
N GLU A 12 -7.43 3.85 17.55
CA GLU A 12 -7.71 3.29 16.22
C GLU A 12 -8.79 2.20 16.25
N SER A 13 -8.81 1.38 17.31
CA SER A 13 -9.84 0.36 17.52
C SER A 13 -11.26 0.96 17.64
N THR A 14 -11.40 2.17 18.19
CA THR A 14 -12.67 2.88 18.26
C THR A 14 -13.14 3.30 16.87
N VAL A 15 -12.24 3.83 16.03
CA VAL A 15 -12.55 4.15 14.63
C VAL A 15 -12.88 2.90 13.82
N SER A 16 -12.16 1.80 14.04
CA SER A 16 -12.42 0.52 13.37
C SER A 16 -13.81 -0.03 13.73
N ARG A 17 -14.21 0.04 14.99
CA ARG A 17 -15.55 -0.40 15.42
C ARG A 17 -16.65 0.52 14.91
N ALA A 18 -16.42 1.83 14.90
CA ALA A 18 -17.39 2.81 14.43
C ALA A 18 -17.65 2.71 12.91
N THR A 19 -16.64 2.31 12.15
CA THR A 19 -16.69 2.17 10.68
C THR A 19 -17.12 0.76 10.24
N ALA A 20 -17.00 -0.25 11.10
CA ALA A 20 -17.44 -1.61 10.83
C ALA A 20 -18.96 -1.67 10.61
N ASN A 21 -19.41 -2.40 9.58
CA ASN A 21 -20.80 -2.56 9.16
C ASN A 21 -21.55 -1.28 8.71
N LYS A 22 -20.86 -0.16 8.51
CA LYS A 22 -21.46 1.02 7.89
C LYS A 22 -21.22 1.02 6.39
N HIS A 23 -22.19 1.54 5.65
CA HIS A 23 -22.15 1.69 4.20
C HIS A 23 -22.35 3.16 3.85
N VAL A 24 -21.74 3.62 2.77
CA VAL A 24 -21.86 4.98 2.26
C VAL A 24 -22.36 4.90 0.83
N GLN A 25 -23.39 5.70 0.54
CA GLN A 25 -23.85 5.92 -0.82
C GLN A 25 -23.00 7.00 -1.47
N LEU A 26 -22.37 6.68 -2.59
CA LEU A 26 -21.61 7.63 -3.39
C LEU A 26 -22.55 8.48 -4.26
N PRO A 27 -22.09 9.64 -4.75
CA PRO A 27 -22.81 10.44 -5.74
C PRO A 27 -23.15 9.66 -7.03
N SER A 28 -22.42 8.57 -7.32
CA SER A 28 -22.68 7.63 -8.41
C SER A 28 -23.83 6.65 -8.13
N HIS A 29 -24.53 6.80 -7.00
CA HIS A 29 -25.57 5.89 -6.47
C HIS A 29 -25.06 4.51 -6.02
N GLU A 30 -23.76 4.28 -6.06
CA GLU A 30 -23.15 3.04 -5.59
C GLU A 30 -23.07 3.03 -4.06
N VAL A 31 -23.45 1.91 -3.43
CA VAL A 31 -23.35 1.71 -1.98
C VAL A 31 -22.12 0.86 -1.70
N ILE A 32 -21.10 1.46 -1.08
CA ILE A 32 -19.87 0.74 -0.73
C ILE A 32 -19.68 0.69 0.79
N PRO A 33 -19.02 -0.35 1.32
CA PRO A 33 -18.64 -0.40 2.73
C PRO A 33 -17.77 0.79 3.12
N PHE A 34 -18.08 1.43 4.24
CA PHE A 34 -17.33 2.59 4.71
C PHE A 34 -15.87 2.24 5.02
N SER A 35 -15.60 0.98 5.37
CA SER A 35 -14.27 0.43 5.54
C SER A 35 -13.37 0.57 4.31
N HIS A 36 -13.95 0.72 3.10
CA HIS A 36 -13.20 0.83 1.85
C HIS A 36 -12.34 2.10 1.80
N PHE A 37 -12.82 3.21 2.36
CA PHE A 37 -12.07 4.47 2.48
C PHE A 37 -10.90 4.40 3.47
N PHE A 38 -10.90 3.39 4.33
CA PHE A 38 -9.88 3.17 5.35
C PHE A 38 -8.91 2.04 4.98
N THR A 39 -9.08 1.44 3.80
CA THR A 39 -8.09 0.53 3.21
C THR A 39 -6.83 1.35 2.98
N ALA A 40 -5.69 0.84 3.45
CA ALA A 40 -4.45 1.58 3.39
C ALA A 40 -4.15 2.02 1.95
N SER A 41 -3.75 3.30 1.82
CA SER A 41 -2.93 3.84 0.73
C SER A 41 -2.10 2.74 0.09
N LEU A 42 -2.15 2.61 -1.25
CA LEU A 42 -1.53 1.55 -2.07
C LEU A 42 -0.46 0.80 -1.27
N SER A 43 -0.69 -0.50 -1.04
CA SER A 43 0.28 -1.25 -0.27
C SER A 43 1.65 -1.11 -0.95
N VAL A 44 2.73 -1.05 -0.18
CA VAL A 44 4.09 -0.99 -0.75
C VAL A 44 4.29 -2.05 -1.84
N LYS A 45 3.55 -3.17 -1.76
CA LYS A 45 3.53 -4.24 -2.75
C LYS A 45 2.88 -3.82 -4.08
N ASP A 46 1.79 -3.07 -4.05
CA ASP A 46 1.11 -2.59 -5.25
C ASP A 46 1.97 -1.57 -5.98
N VAL A 47 2.61 -0.66 -5.23
CA VAL A 47 3.57 0.30 -5.78
C VAL A 47 4.79 -0.42 -6.35
N LEU A 48 5.33 -1.40 -5.63
CA LEU A 48 6.44 -2.23 -6.11
C LEU A 48 6.08 -2.98 -7.39
N LEU A 49 4.87 -3.54 -7.47
CA LEU A 49 4.37 -4.24 -8.65
C LEU A 49 4.24 -3.28 -9.84
N GLU A 50 3.73 -2.08 -9.63
CA GLU A 50 3.62 -1.06 -10.68
C GLU A 50 5.00 -0.65 -11.21
N LEU A 51 5.97 -0.44 -10.31
CA LEU A 51 7.35 -0.08 -10.65
C LEU A 51 8.03 -1.18 -11.48
N VAL A 52 7.83 -2.46 -11.11
CA VAL A 52 8.36 -3.61 -11.86
C VAL A 52 7.63 -3.81 -13.18
N THR A 53 6.32 -3.53 -13.26
CA THR A 53 5.55 -3.69 -14.49
C THR A 53 5.91 -2.63 -15.54
N LYS A 54 6.29 -1.44 -15.08
CA LYS A 54 6.76 -0.33 -15.93
C LYS A 54 8.27 -0.31 -16.15
N GLU A 55 9.00 -1.31 -15.66
CA GLU A 55 10.46 -1.38 -15.84
C GLU A 55 10.79 -1.79 -17.28
N ASP A 56 11.64 -1.00 -17.96
CA ASP A 56 12.15 -1.33 -19.29
C ASP A 56 13.37 -2.26 -19.21
N ARG A 57 14.05 -2.25 -18.05
CA ARG A 57 15.19 -3.11 -17.69
C ARG A 57 15.00 -3.65 -16.26
N PRO A 58 15.51 -4.85 -15.94
CA PRO A 58 15.33 -5.45 -14.62
C PRO A 58 16.00 -4.61 -13.53
N LEU A 59 15.20 -3.95 -12.69
CA LEU A 59 15.68 -3.07 -11.63
C LEU A 59 16.24 -3.85 -10.44
N THR A 60 17.33 -3.34 -9.89
CA THR A 60 17.94 -3.88 -8.69
C THR A 60 17.10 -3.53 -7.45
N ASP A 61 17.22 -4.33 -6.39
CA ASP A 61 16.50 -4.07 -5.14
C ASP A 61 16.87 -2.70 -4.54
N GLN A 62 18.08 -2.19 -4.84
CA GLN A 62 18.54 -0.89 -4.38
C GLN A 62 17.82 0.25 -5.12
N GLU A 63 17.68 0.16 -6.44
CA GLU A 63 16.93 1.13 -7.25
C GLU A 63 15.45 1.16 -6.86
N LEU A 64 14.84 0.00 -6.59
CA LEU A 64 13.46 -0.09 -6.13
C LEU A 64 13.26 0.59 -4.76
N VAL A 65 14.23 0.49 -3.84
CA VAL A 65 14.20 1.22 -2.56
C VAL A 65 14.25 2.73 -2.79
N GLU A 66 15.12 3.20 -3.68
CA GLU A 66 15.25 4.62 -4.02
C GLU A 66 13.94 5.19 -4.58
N MET A 67 13.32 4.48 -5.53
CA MET A 67 12.04 4.89 -6.12
C MET A 67 10.88 4.83 -5.13
N LEU A 68 10.87 3.85 -4.22
CA LEU A 68 9.87 3.77 -3.16
C LEU A 68 10.01 4.94 -2.18
N ARG A 69 11.25 5.31 -1.82
CA ARG A 69 11.52 6.50 -1.01
C ARG A 69 11.05 7.78 -1.66
N GLN A 70 11.28 7.95 -2.98
CA GLN A 70 10.76 9.10 -3.73
C GLN A 70 9.23 9.19 -3.71
N ARG A 71 8.53 8.06 -3.62
CA ARG A 71 7.07 7.98 -3.46
C ARG A 71 6.57 8.09 -2.01
N GLY A 72 7.48 8.35 -1.05
CA GLY A 72 7.14 8.51 0.37
C GLY A 72 7.12 7.21 1.19
N PHE A 73 7.59 6.09 0.62
CA PHE A 73 7.68 4.81 1.34
C PHE A 73 9.12 4.54 1.76
N ASP A 74 9.43 4.72 3.05
CA ASP A 74 10.74 4.33 3.58
C ASP A 74 10.74 2.84 3.93
N VAL A 75 11.37 2.03 3.06
CA VAL A 75 11.48 0.58 3.22
C VAL A 75 12.90 0.10 3.00
N ALA A 76 13.34 -0.83 3.85
CA ALA A 76 14.66 -1.43 3.73
C ALA A 76 14.74 -2.40 2.54
N ARG A 77 15.94 -2.54 1.96
CA ARG A 77 16.23 -3.49 0.86
C ARG A 77 15.77 -4.92 1.14
N ARG A 78 15.93 -5.41 2.37
CA ARG A 78 15.48 -6.76 2.78
C ARG A 78 13.96 -6.92 2.68
N THR A 79 13.21 -5.86 2.97
CA THR A 79 11.76 -5.84 2.86
C THR A 79 11.32 -5.89 1.40
N VAL A 80 12.00 -5.14 0.53
CA VAL A 80 11.78 -5.18 -0.93
C VAL A 80 12.05 -6.57 -1.50
N ALA A 81 13.17 -7.20 -1.13
CA ALA A 81 13.49 -8.57 -1.55
C ALA A 81 12.44 -9.59 -1.09
N LYS A 82 11.95 -9.46 0.15
CA LYS A 82 10.84 -10.27 0.68
C LYS A 82 9.57 -10.08 -0.16
N TYR A 83 9.22 -8.84 -0.52
CA TYR A 83 8.04 -8.55 -1.32
C TYR A 83 8.16 -9.04 -2.78
N ARG A 84 9.35 -8.94 -3.41
CA ARG A 84 9.61 -9.57 -4.71
C ARG A 84 9.35 -11.07 -4.69
N ASN A 85 9.87 -11.76 -3.68
CA ASN A 85 9.66 -13.20 -3.53
C ASN A 85 8.18 -13.55 -3.36
N GLN A 86 7.44 -12.75 -2.57
CA GLN A 86 5.99 -12.93 -2.41
C GLN A 86 5.21 -12.68 -3.72
N LEU A 87 5.67 -11.75 -4.54
CA LEU A 87 5.09 -11.43 -5.85
C LEU A 87 5.61 -12.33 -6.99
N LYS A 88 6.46 -13.32 -6.68
CA LYS A 88 7.11 -14.23 -7.65
C LYS A 88 7.89 -13.50 -8.76
N ILE A 89 8.44 -12.32 -8.45
CA ILE A 89 9.27 -11.55 -9.36
C ILE A 89 10.71 -12.04 -9.23
N LEU A 90 11.29 -12.50 -10.35
CA LEU A 90 12.68 -12.99 -10.36
C LEU A 90 13.68 -11.87 -10.00
N PRO A 91 14.75 -12.19 -9.25
CA PRO A 91 15.87 -11.28 -9.01
C PRO A 91 16.41 -10.67 -10.31
N SER A 92 16.88 -9.42 -10.28
CA SER A 92 17.42 -8.73 -11.45
C SER A 92 18.69 -9.43 -11.96
N THR A 93 19.37 -10.17 -11.07
CA THR A 93 20.52 -11.01 -11.41
C THR A 93 20.16 -12.27 -12.22
N LEU A 94 18.88 -12.64 -12.28
CA LEU A 94 18.37 -13.85 -12.94
C LEU A 94 17.39 -13.52 -14.10
N ARG A 95 17.26 -12.24 -14.47
CA ARG A 95 16.40 -11.73 -15.55
C ARG A 95 17.26 -11.01 -16.58
#